data_AF-A0A1H3GCP7-F1
#
_entry.id   AF-A0A1H3GCP7-F1
#
_cell.length_a   1.000
_cell.length_b   1.000
_cell.length_c   1.000
_cell.angle_alpha   90.00
_cell.angle_beta   90.00
_cell.angle_gamma   90.00
#
_symmetry.space_group_name_H-M   'P 1'
#
loop_
_entity.id
_entity.type
_entity.pdbx_description
1 polymer ?
#
loop_
_entity_poly.entity_id
_entity_poly.type
_entity_poly.pdbx_seq_one_letter_code
_entity_poly.pdbx_strand_id
1 'polypeptide(L)' 'MGHSRGGLTTKIHALVDAEGRPIRLKLTPGQAGDAPVRTAFVADLDPGATL' A
#
# COMPACT_ATOMS: atom_id res chain seq x y z
N MET A 1 -0.64 21.71 -0.75
CA MET A 1 -1.27 20.45 -0.30
C MET A 1 -1.05 19.40 -1.38
N GLY A 2 -0.75 18.15 -1.01
CA GLY A 2 -0.56 17.07 -1.98
C GLY A 2 -1.89 16.69 -2.63
N HIS A 3 -1.94 16.70 -3.96
CA HIS A 3 -3.08 16.21 -4.73
C HIS A 3 -2.77 14.79 -5.19
N SER A 4 -3.32 13.79 -4.50
CA SER A 4 -3.32 12.42 -5.03
C SER A 4 -4.50 12.23 -6.00
N ARG A 5 -4.47 11.19 -6.82
CA ARG A 5 -5.60 10.82 -7.70
C ARG A 5 -6.91 10.54 -6.95
N GLY A 6 -6.85 10.25 -5.63
CA GLY A 6 -8.03 10.06 -4.78
C GLY A 6 -8.46 11.33 -4.02
N GLY A 7 -7.95 12.50 -4.39
CA GLY A 7 -8.25 13.77 -3.72
C GLY A 7 -7.30 14.12 -2.58
N LEU A 8 -7.65 15.19 -1.86
CA LEU A 8 -6.85 15.82 -0.80
C LEU A 8 -6.62 14.93 0.43
N THR A 9 -7.47 13.93 0.61
CA THR A 9 -7.50 13.09 1.80
C THR A 9 -7.27 11.64 1.45
N THR A 10 -6.45 11.30 0.44
CA THR A 10 -6.17 9.90 0.09
C THR A 10 -4.73 9.52 0.44
N LYS A 11 -4.55 8.33 1.02
CA LYS A 11 -3.25 7.70 1.31
C LYS A 11 -2.82 6.79 0.16
N ILE A 12 -1.52 6.76 -0.12
CA ILE A 12 -0.88 5.77 -1.00
C ILE A 12 -0.10 4.82 -0.11
N HIS A 13 -0.45 3.55 -0.13
CA HIS A 13 0.29 2.49 0.54
C HIS A 13 1.09 1.72 -0.51
N ALA A 14 2.34 1.38 -0.19
CA ALA A 14 3.21 0.63 -1.07
C ALA A 14 3.73 -0.62 -0.37
N LEU A 15 3.60 -1.77 -1.02
CA LEU A 15 4.43 -2.93 -0.74
C LEU A 15 5.68 -2.81 -1.59
N VAL A 16 6.85 -2.88 -0.97
CA VAL A 16 8.14 -2.70 -1.65
C VAL A 16 9.02 -3.94 -1.50
N ASP A 17 9.92 -4.13 -2.47
CA ASP A 17 11.01 -5.11 -2.36
C ASP A 17 12.11 -4.61 -1.40
N ALA A 18 13.12 -5.45 -1.17
CA ALA A 18 14.29 -5.15 -0.34
C ALA A 18 15.10 -3.93 -0.83
N GLU A 19 15.03 -3.60 -2.12
CA GLU A 19 15.63 -2.40 -2.70
C GLU A 19 14.69 -1.18 -2.69
N GLY A 20 13.51 -1.30 -2.10
CA GLY A 20 12.52 -0.23 -1.99
C GLY A 20 11.69 0.00 -3.27
N ARG A 21 11.75 -0.91 -4.25
CA ARG A 21 10.95 -0.79 -5.48
C ARG A 21 9.52 -1.22 -5.20
N PRO A 22 8.50 -0.44 -5.62
CA PRO A 22 7.11 -0.78 -5.35
C PRO A 22 6.67 -2.01 -6.16
N ILE A 23 6.26 -3.05 -5.44
CA ILE A 23 5.67 -4.28 -6.00
C ILE A 23 4.15 -4.09 -6.14
N ARG A 24 3.51 -3.42 -5.16
CA ARG A 24 2.07 -3.14 -5.18
C ARG A 24 1.75 -1.78 -4.59
N LEU A 25 0.71 -1.14 -5.12
CA LEU A 25 0.20 0.14 -4.64
C LEU A 25 -1.30 0.04 -4.32
N LYS A 26 -1.71 0.61 -3.19
CA LYS A 26 -3.12 0.72 -2.80
C LYS A 26 -3.47 2.14 -2.39
N LEU A 27 -4.54 2.67 -2.99
CA LEU A 27 -5.14 3.93 -2.58
C LEU A 27 -6.21 3.67 -1.53
N THR A 28 -6.24 4.48 -0.48
CA THR A 28 -7.28 4.40 0.57
C THR A 28 -7.68 5.80 1.03
N PRO A 29 -8.89 5.97 1.59
CA PRO A 29 -9.25 7.20 2.27
C PRO A 29 -8.27 7.53 3.39
N GLY A 30 -8.12 8.80 3.70
CA GLY A 30 -7.07 9.33 4.58
C GLY A 30 -7.27 8.94 6.03
N GLN A 31 -8.52 8.64 6.39
CA GLN A 31 -8.89 8.11 7.69
C GLN A 31 -8.64 6.58 7.81
N ALA A 32 -8.27 5.90 6.71
CA ALA A 32 -7.95 4.48 6.78
C ALA A 32 -6.65 4.27 7.58
N GLY A 33 -6.70 3.36 8.55
CA GLY A 33 -5.52 2.90 9.27
C GLY A 33 -4.62 2.02 8.41
N ASP A 34 -3.36 1.89 8.80
CA ASP A 34 -2.36 1.19 7.99
C ASP A 34 -2.38 -0.34 8.23
N ALA A 35 -2.75 -0.78 9.44
CA ALA A 35 -2.80 -2.19 9.80
C ALA A 35 -3.77 -3.03 8.94
N PRO A 36 -5.02 -2.58 8.63
CA PRO A 36 -5.91 -3.29 7.71
C PRO A 36 -5.35 -3.40 6.29
N VAL A 37 -4.58 -2.40 5.84
CA VAL A 37 -3.99 -2.38 4.50
C VAL A 37 -2.85 -3.40 4.40
N ARG A 38 -2.09 -3.61 5.47
CA ARG A 38 -1.07 -4.68 5.54
C ARG A 38 -1.66 -6.04 5.20
N THR A 39 -2.79 -6.40 5.81
CA THR A 39 -3.46 -7.70 5.55
C THR A 39 -3.81 -7.86 4.08
N ALA A 40 -4.27 -6.80 3.43
CA ALA A 40 -4.60 -6.83 2.01
C ALA A 40 -3.36 -7.01 1.10
N PHE A 41 -2.17 -6.55 1.50
CA PHE A 41 -0.96 -6.78 0.72
C PHE A 41 -0.43 -8.20 0.82
N VAL A 42 -0.48 -8.80 2.02
CA VAL A 42 0.03 -10.16 2.24
C VAL A 42 -0.90 -11.25 1.74
N ALA A 43 -2.21 -11.00 1.67
CA ALA A 43 -3.20 -11.99 1.21
C ALA A 43 -2.97 -12.45 -0.24
N ASP A 44 -2.33 -11.60 -1.05
CA ASP A 44 -2.10 -11.87 -2.46
C ASP A 44 -0.65 -12.27 -2.78
N LEU A 45 0.18 -12.54 -1.75
CA LEU A 45 1.54 -13.03 -1.94
C LEU A 45 1.56 -14.54 -2.04
N ASP A 46 2.38 -15.06 -2.94
CA ASP A 46 2.66 -16.48 -2.99
C ASP A 46 3.34 -16.94 -1.69
N PRO A 47 3.00 -18.12 -1.16
CA PRO A 47 3.68 -18.66 0.00
C PRO A 47 5.19 -18.74 -0.22
N GLY A 48 5.96 -18.15 0.70
CA GLY A 48 7.43 -18.12 0.62
C GLY A 48 8.01 -17.03 -0.27
N ALA A 49 7.18 -16.09 -0.77
CA ALA A 49 7.67 -14.91 -1.47
C ALA A 49 8.59 -14.08 -0.55
N THR A 50 9.82 -13.85 -1.01
CA THR A 50 10.75 -12.89 -0.41
C THR A 50 10.49 -11.53 -1.04
N LEU A 51 10.28 -10.52 -0.20
CA LEU A 51 10.14 -9.12 -0.58
C LEU A 51 11.52 -8.46 -0.51
#